data_AF-A0A0A9Y9T1-F1
#
_entry.id   AF-A0A0A9Y9T1-F1
#
_cell.length_a   1.000
_cell.length_b   1.000
_cell.length_c   1.000
_cell.angle_alpha   90.00
_cell.angle_beta   90.00
_cell.angle_gamma   90.00
#
_symmetry.space_group_name_H-M   'P 1'
#
loop_
_entity.id
_entity.type
_entity.pdbx_description
1 polymer ?
#
loop_
_entity_poly.entity_id
_entity_poly.type
_entity_poly.pdbx_seq_one_letter_code
_entity_poly.pdbx_strand_id
1 'polypeptide(L)'
;MHSKIFVKRGKPFKTVLSSRFCTGNLLIVFNDVLNNTTPVISYDFWAESSTSFFTSSSSMNCLAYNEFKMVDVRDKPWISDYHIAQTESLRALCPVLVELKKGSNFVFVGLPLLTQFNVGLVFLLARNFKKVGFPYPRELGNCIVFQDLQSTDFSDLLDVLKEDVQNLALISLVDITALGDEYLKTVTLFNQVLLRKTSLVMAHNL
;
A
#
# COMPACT_ATOMS: atom_id res chain seq x y z
N MET A 1 -8.85 17.65 -17.48
CA MET A 1 -7.59 18.32 -17.10
C MET A 1 -6.59 17.24 -16.70
N HIS A 2 -5.60 16.92 -17.54
CA HIS A 2 -4.54 15.97 -17.17
C HIS A 2 -3.56 16.70 -16.25
N SER A 3 -3.61 16.40 -14.96
CA SER A 3 -2.68 16.96 -13.97
C SER A 3 -1.34 16.25 -14.14
N LYS A 4 -0.31 16.97 -14.56
CA LYS A 4 1.09 16.49 -14.60
C LYS A 4 1.45 15.84 -13.25
N ILE A 5 2.01 14.63 -13.31
CA ILE A 5 2.49 13.91 -12.11
C ILE A 5 3.70 14.66 -11.54
N PHE A 6 3.71 14.88 -10.22
CA PHE A 6 4.83 15.52 -9.53
C PHE A 6 5.87 14.46 -9.20
N VAL A 7 7.06 14.53 -9.78
CA VAL A 7 8.11 13.52 -9.53
C VAL A 7 9.19 14.12 -8.64
N LYS A 8 9.41 13.50 -7.48
CA LYS A 8 10.55 13.80 -6.60
C LYS A 8 11.39 12.54 -6.40
N ARG A 9 12.67 12.62 -6.76
CA ARG A 9 13.66 11.57 -6.55
C ARG A 9 14.67 11.97 -5.49
N GLY A 10 15.32 11.01 -4.87
CA GLY A 10 16.28 11.24 -3.80
C GLY A 10 17.13 10.01 -3.51
N LYS A 11 17.97 10.08 -2.47
CA LYS A 11 18.81 8.95 -2.09
C LYS A 11 17.95 7.77 -1.63
N PRO A 12 18.27 6.54 -2.06
CA PRO A 12 17.67 5.32 -1.51
C PRO A 12 17.87 5.25 0.01
N PHE A 13 16.89 4.66 0.69
CA PHE A 13 16.93 4.42 2.12
C PHE A 13 16.32 3.06 2.43
N LYS A 14 16.79 2.44 3.51
CA LYS A 14 16.37 1.10 3.91
C LYS A 14 15.17 1.11 4.85
N THR A 15 15.17 2.01 5.84
CA THR A 15 14.19 2.01 6.92
C THR A 15 13.43 3.33 6.96
N VAL A 16 12.10 3.25 7.12
CA VAL A 16 11.26 4.43 7.38
C VAL A 16 11.35 4.75 8.87
N LEU A 17 12.16 5.75 9.23
CA LEU A 17 12.34 6.17 10.63
C LEU A 17 11.27 7.14 11.12
N SER A 18 10.66 7.89 10.19
CA SER A 18 9.59 8.83 10.49
C SER A 18 8.58 8.87 9.36
N SER A 19 7.32 9.14 9.70
CA SER A 19 6.23 9.25 8.74
C SER A 19 5.25 10.31 9.17
N ARG A 20 4.86 11.21 8.26
CA ARG A 20 3.75 12.14 8.47
C ARG A 20 2.38 11.47 8.40
N PHE A 21 2.34 10.20 7.98
CA PHE A 21 1.13 9.40 7.82
C PHE A 21 0.91 8.47 9.02
N CYS A 22 1.57 8.75 10.14
CA CYS A 22 1.41 8.05 11.40
C CYS A 22 1.58 9.08 12.53
N THR A 23 0.88 8.90 13.65
CA THR A 23 0.94 9.85 14.77
C THR A 23 1.91 9.40 15.86
N GLY A 24 2.57 10.39 16.46
CA GLY A 24 3.40 10.21 17.64
C GLY A 24 4.55 9.23 17.43
N ASN A 25 4.84 8.44 18.47
CA ASN A 25 5.99 7.53 18.50
C ASN A 25 5.65 6.13 17.98
N LEU A 26 4.48 5.91 17.36
CA LEU A 26 4.02 4.56 17.01
C LEU A 26 4.96 3.87 16.01
N LEU A 27 5.49 4.60 15.04
CA LEU A 27 6.46 4.04 14.10
C LEU A 27 7.80 3.71 14.78
N ILE A 28 8.21 4.49 15.78
CA ILE A 28 9.42 4.22 16.59
C ILE A 28 9.21 2.91 17.35
N VAL A 29 8.10 2.79 18.08
CA VAL A 29 7.76 1.56 18.81
C VAL A 29 7.69 0.35 17.87
N PHE A 30 7.08 0.53 16.69
CA PHE A 30 7.03 -0.53 15.68
C PHE A 30 8.43 -0.98 15.25
N ASN A 31 9.31 -0.04 14.92
CA ASN A 31 10.69 -0.34 14.52
C ASN A 31 11.49 -0.97 15.67
N ASP A 32 11.26 -0.56 16.91
CA ASP A 32 11.91 -1.14 18.08
C ASP A 32 11.47 -2.58 18.31
N VAL A 33 10.16 -2.86 18.29
CA VAL A 33 9.64 -4.23 18.41
C VAL A 33 10.22 -5.10 17.30
N LEU A 34 10.19 -4.60 16.07
CA LEU A 34 10.69 -5.29 14.89
C LEU A 34 12.17 -5.67 14.98
N ASN A 35 13.02 -4.77 15.48
CA ASN A 35 14.45 -5.01 15.65
C ASN A 35 14.76 -6.01 16.79
N ASN A 36 13.87 -6.12 17.78
CA ASN A 36 14.06 -6.96 18.96
C ASN A 36 13.35 -8.33 18.88
N THR A 37 12.41 -8.50 17.95
CA THR A 37 11.83 -9.81 17.61
C THR A 37 12.72 -10.54 16.61
N THR A 38 13.00 -11.82 16.84
CA THR A 38 13.43 -12.71 15.74
C THR A 38 12.41 -12.60 14.61
N PRO A 39 12.80 -12.62 13.32
CA PRO A 39 11.90 -12.44 12.18
C PRO A 39 11.01 -13.69 12.00
N VAL A 40 10.19 -13.98 13.00
CA VAL A 40 8.98 -14.82 12.94
C VAL A 40 7.80 -13.87 12.72
N ILE A 41 7.97 -12.86 11.87
CA ILE A 41 6.84 -12.37 11.10
C ILE A 41 6.70 -13.40 10.00
N SER A 42 6.21 -14.59 10.37
CA SER A 42 5.93 -15.60 9.37
C SER A 42 4.99 -14.94 8.36
N TYR A 43 5.23 -15.26 7.11
CA TYR A 43 4.38 -14.92 5.99
C TYR A 43 2.88 -15.13 6.31
N ASP A 44 2.57 -16.12 7.16
CA ASP A 44 1.25 -16.44 7.71
C ASP A 44 0.62 -15.29 8.51
N PHE A 45 1.39 -14.46 9.22
CA PHE A 45 0.87 -13.34 10.01
C PHE A 45 0.11 -12.30 9.16
N TRP A 46 0.61 -12.04 7.94
CA TRP A 46 -0.07 -11.18 6.98
C TRP A 46 -1.02 -11.96 6.06
N ALA A 47 -0.88 -13.28 5.95
CA ALA A 47 -1.59 -14.15 4.99
C ALA A 47 -2.86 -14.83 5.53
N GLU A 48 -2.91 -15.21 6.81
CA GLU A 48 -3.98 -16.07 7.37
C GLU A 48 -5.38 -15.46 7.34
N SER A 49 -5.48 -14.13 7.25
CA SER A 49 -6.77 -13.44 7.32
C SER A 49 -7.44 -13.20 5.96
N SER A 50 -6.74 -13.37 4.83
CA SER A 50 -7.26 -12.90 3.53
C SER A 50 -7.78 -14.00 2.63
N THR A 51 -7.06 -15.13 2.51
CA THR A 51 -7.44 -16.20 1.57
C THR A 51 -8.73 -16.89 2.01
N SER A 52 -8.94 -17.09 3.31
CA SER A 52 -10.20 -17.61 3.85
C SER A 52 -11.34 -16.59 3.77
N PHE A 53 -11.09 -15.28 3.94
CA PHE A 53 -12.16 -14.28 3.86
C PHE A 53 -12.70 -14.11 2.42
N PHE A 54 -11.83 -14.09 1.41
CA PHE A 54 -12.26 -14.05 0.01
C PHE A 54 -12.89 -15.38 -0.47
N THR A 55 -12.68 -16.49 0.24
CA THR A 55 -13.22 -17.82 -0.14
C THR A 55 -14.35 -18.35 0.75
N SER A 56 -14.56 -17.82 1.97
CA SER A 56 -15.39 -18.49 3.00
C SER A 56 -16.54 -17.66 3.59
N SER A 57 -16.68 -16.36 3.33
CA SER A 57 -17.72 -15.56 4.00
C SER A 57 -19.02 -15.47 3.20
N SER A 58 -20.00 -16.31 3.58
CA SER A 58 -21.43 -16.22 3.23
C SER A 58 -22.10 -14.91 3.71
N SER A 59 -21.36 -14.00 4.34
CA SER A 59 -21.81 -12.67 4.78
C SER A 59 -21.36 -11.52 3.87
N MET A 60 -20.57 -11.79 2.81
CA MET A 60 -20.29 -10.82 1.74
C MET A 60 -21.08 -11.12 0.45
N ASN A 61 -22.41 -11.11 0.55
CA ASN A 61 -23.27 -10.92 -0.64
C ASN A 61 -23.07 -9.53 -1.31
N CYS A 62 -22.13 -8.70 -0.85
CA CYS A 62 -21.83 -7.38 -1.42
C CYS A 62 -20.58 -7.34 -2.34
N LEU A 63 -19.74 -8.39 -2.38
CA LEU A 63 -18.58 -8.48 -3.30
C LEU A 63 -18.76 -9.51 -4.42
N ALA A 64 -19.98 -10.00 -4.60
CA ALA A 64 -20.33 -10.91 -5.68
C ALA A 64 -20.45 -10.19 -7.04
N TYR A 65 -19.42 -9.46 -7.50
CA TYR A 65 -19.36 -8.94 -8.88
C TYR A 65 -17.89 -8.72 -9.31
N ASN A 66 -17.45 -9.54 -10.28
CA ASN A 66 -16.15 -9.56 -10.99
C ASN A 66 -14.91 -9.98 -10.19
N GLU A 67 -14.12 -10.90 -10.76
CA GLU A 67 -12.79 -11.30 -10.30
C GLU A 67 -11.94 -10.06 -10.03
N PHE A 68 -11.60 -9.80 -8.76
CA PHE A 68 -10.66 -8.74 -8.42
C PHE A 68 -9.29 -9.09 -8.99
N LYS A 69 -8.71 -8.18 -9.76
CA LYS A 69 -7.28 -8.24 -10.04
C LYS A 69 -6.54 -7.88 -8.75
N MET A 70 -5.55 -8.67 -8.37
CA MET A 70 -4.83 -8.50 -7.10
C MET A 70 -3.34 -8.27 -7.34
N VAL A 71 -2.77 -7.31 -6.61
CA VAL A 71 -1.33 -7.20 -6.38
C VAL A 71 -1.10 -7.45 -4.90
N ASP A 72 -0.33 -8.49 -4.59
CA ASP A 72 0.03 -8.85 -3.23
C ASP A 72 1.54 -8.73 -3.06
N VAL A 73 1.95 -7.86 -2.13
CA VAL A 73 3.36 -7.58 -1.82
C VAL A 73 3.68 -7.86 -0.36
N ARG A 74 2.89 -8.71 0.31
CA ARG A 74 3.14 -9.12 1.71
C ARG A 74 4.44 -9.91 1.87
N ASP A 75 4.83 -10.66 0.84
CA ASP A 75 6.10 -11.41 0.80
C ASP A 75 7.32 -10.50 0.61
N LYS A 76 7.12 -9.21 0.32
CA LYS A 76 8.21 -8.23 0.15
C LYS A 76 8.46 -7.55 1.50
N PRO A 77 9.56 -7.86 2.20
CA PRO A 77 9.82 -7.31 3.52
C PRO A 77 10.18 -5.82 3.41
N TRP A 78 9.16 -4.96 3.48
CA TRP A 78 9.28 -3.50 3.62
C TRP A 78 10.12 -3.06 4.83
N ILE A 79 10.32 -4.01 5.74
CA ILE A 79 11.04 -3.95 7.00
C ILE A 79 12.56 -3.93 6.82
N SER A 80 13.10 -4.65 5.82
CA SER A 80 14.56 -4.84 5.68
C SER A 80 15.20 -3.82 4.75
N ASP A 81 14.56 -3.55 3.62
CA ASP A 81 15.02 -2.55 2.65
C ASP A 81 13.84 -2.00 1.85
N TYR A 82 13.41 -0.80 2.23
CA TYR A 82 12.28 -0.11 1.60
C TYR A 82 12.51 0.11 0.10
N HIS A 83 13.74 0.43 -0.33
CA HIS A 83 13.99 0.69 -1.74
C HIS A 83 13.87 -0.56 -2.59
N ILE A 84 14.36 -1.70 -2.09
CA ILE A 84 14.16 -3.00 -2.73
C ILE A 84 12.67 -3.35 -2.75
N ALA A 85 11.98 -3.23 -1.61
CA ALA A 85 10.55 -3.54 -1.52
C ALA A 85 9.69 -2.66 -2.44
N GLN A 86 10.02 -1.37 -2.58
CA GLN A 86 9.40 -0.45 -3.54
C GLN A 86 9.57 -0.97 -4.97
N THR A 87 10.80 -1.31 -5.36
CA THR A 87 11.12 -1.80 -6.70
C THR A 87 10.35 -3.09 -7.02
N GLU A 88 10.35 -4.05 -6.10
CA GLU A 88 9.60 -5.32 -6.26
C GLU A 88 8.09 -5.07 -6.38
N SER A 89 7.55 -4.16 -5.56
CA SER A 89 6.13 -3.83 -5.59
C SER A 89 5.71 -3.16 -6.89
N LEU A 90 6.56 -2.30 -7.44
CA LEU A 90 6.32 -1.67 -8.75
C LEU A 90 6.41 -2.70 -9.89
N ARG A 91 7.34 -3.65 -9.81
CA ARG A 91 7.42 -4.75 -10.77
C ARG A 91 6.15 -5.62 -10.76
N ALA A 92 5.54 -5.83 -9.60
CA ALA A 92 4.28 -6.56 -9.47
C ALA A 92 3.07 -5.72 -9.94
N LEU A 93 3.06 -4.42 -9.65
CA LEU A 93 1.94 -3.52 -9.95
C LEU A 93 1.81 -3.19 -11.44
N CYS A 94 2.90 -2.81 -12.09
CA CYS A 94 2.88 -2.26 -13.46
C CYS A 94 2.20 -3.19 -14.48
N PRO A 95 2.45 -4.52 -14.53
CA PRO A 95 1.75 -5.42 -15.42
C PRO A 95 0.24 -5.44 -15.19
N VAL A 96 -0.19 -5.45 -13.92
CA VAL A 96 -1.62 -5.47 -13.57
C VAL A 96 -2.32 -4.21 -14.07
N LEU A 97 -1.70 -3.03 -13.90
CA LEU A 97 -2.28 -1.77 -14.38
C LEU A 97 -2.50 -1.76 -15.91
N VAL A 98 -1.63 -2.42 -16.68
CA VAL A 98 -1.76 -2.54 -18.15
C VAL A 98 -2.93 -3.46 -18.53
N GLU A 99 -3.23 -4.48 -17.73
CA GLU A 99 -4.31 -5.44 -17.99
C GLU A 99 -5.70 -4.95 -17.55
N LEU A 100 -5.77 -3.95 -16.67
CA LEU A 100 -7.04 -3.50 -16.12
C LEU A 100 -7.95 -2.92 -17.22
N LYS A 101 -9.20 -3.37 -17.21
CA LYS A 101 -10.24 -2.91 -18.13
C LYS A 101 -11.23 -2.01 -17.39
N LYS A 102 -11.90 -1.11 -18.11
CA LYS A 102 -12.99 -0.30 -17.55
C LYS A 102 -14.02 -1.19 -16.84
N GLY A 103 -14.48 -0.78 -15.67
CA GLY A 103 -15.36 -1.55 -14.79
C GLY A 103 -14.67 -2.62 -13.94
N SER A 104 -13.36 -2.84 -14.09
CA SER A 104 -12.61 -3.80 -13.27
C SER A 104 -12.49 -3.32 -11.83
N ASN A 105 -12.36 -4.30 -10.93
CA ASN A 105 -11.99 -4.06 -9.54
C ASN A 105 -10.54 -4.49 -9.32
N PHE A 106 -9.84 -3.78 -8.45
CA PHE A 106 -8.43 -3.98 -8.14
C PHE A 106 -8.20 -3.98 -6.63
N VAL A 107 -7.37 -4.89 -6.13
CA VAL A 107 -6.98 -4.95 -4.72
C VAL A 107 -5.46 -4.89 -4.62
N PHE A 108 -4.96 -4.02 -3.73
CA PHE A 108 -3.55 -3.94 -3.39
C PHE A 108 -3.37 -4.37 -1.94
N VAL A 109 -2.70 -5.51 -1.74
CA VAL A 109 -2.43 -6.11 -0.43
C VAL A 109 -0.97 -5.93 -0.05
N GLY A 110 -0.71 -5.56 1.21
CA GLY A 110 0.63 -5.52 1.78
C GLY A 110 1.40 -4.21 1.57
N LEU A 111 0.86 -3.20 0.88
CA LEU A 111 1.53 -1.92 0.65
C LEU A 111 1.51 -1.01 1.89
N PRO A 112 2.62 -0.73 2.59
CA PRO A 112 2.62 0.13 3.76
C PRO A 112 2.47 1.60 3.35
N LEU A 113 1.51 2.32 3.90
CA LEU A 113 1.25 3.72 3.53
C LEU A 113 2.05 4.72 4.38
N LEU A 114 3.33 4.39 4.65
CA LEU A 114 4.20 5.17 5.55
C LEU A 114 5.04 6.23 4.83
N THR A 115 5.12 6.21 3.51
CA THR A 115 5.93 7.14 2.72
C THR A 115 5.06 7.98 1.80
N GLN A 116 5.53 9.18 1.46
CA GLN A 116 4.78 10.07 0.55
C GLN A 116 4.64 9.45 -0.84
N PHE A 117 5.61 8.65 -1.26
CA PHE A 117 5.51 7.84 -2.47
C PHE A 117 4.33 6.86 -2.42
N ASN A 118 4.26 5.96 -1.43
CA ASN A 118 3.21 4.93 -1.38
C ASN A 118 1.82 5.58 -1.25
N VAL A 119 1.72 6.63 -0.42
CA VAL A 119 0.48 7.39 -0.24
C VAL A 119 0.08 8.12 -1.52
N GLY A 120 1.03 8.71 -2.23
CA GLY A 120 0.82 9.39 -3.50
C GLY A 120 0.45 8.43 -4.63
N LEU A 121 1.05 7.24 -4.66
CA LEU A 121 0.72 6.19 -5.62
C LEU A 121 -0.75 5.78 -5.49
N VAL A 122 -1.19 5.47 -4.27
CA VAL A 122 -2.60 5.12 -4.00
C VAL A 122 -3.54 6.26 -4.36
N PHE A 123 -3.15 7.50 -4.07
CA PHE A 123 -3.94 8.69 -4.42
C PHE A 123 -4.09 8.86 -5.94
N LEU A 124 -3.03 8.65 -6.71
CA LEU A 124 -3.08 8.71 -8.18
C LEU A 124 -3.90 7.57 -8.77
N LEU A 125 -3.75 6.35 -8.24
CA LEU A 125 -4.58 5.22 -8.65
C LEU A 125 -6.05 5.51 -8.38
N ALA A 126 -6.38 6.02 -7.19
CA ALA A 126 -7.75 6.27 -6.76
C ALA A 126 -8.55 7.18 -7.70
N ARG A 127 -7.90 8.13 -8.36
CA ARG A 127 -8.53 9.05 -9.33
C ARG A 127 -9.16 8.37 -10.53
N ASN A 128 -8.69 7.16 -10.86
CA ASN A 128 -9.18 6.41 -12.01
C ASN A 128 -10.37 5.50 -11.65
N PHE A 129 -10.66 5.30 -10.36
CA PHE A 129 -11.73 4.42 -9.89
C PHE A 129 -12.89 5.22 -9.33
N LYS A 130 -14.09 4.63 -9.37
CA LYS A 130 -15.30 5.26 -8.81
C LYS A 130 -15.25 5.31 -7.28
N LYS A 131 -14.71 4.27 -6.67
CA LYS A 131 -14.60 4.15 -5.20
C LYS A 131 -13.27 3.54 -4.82
N VAL A 132 -12.72 4.03 -3.73
CA VAL A 132 -11.57 3.44 -3.05
C VAL A 132 -11.90 3.27 -1.57
N GLY A 133 -11.57 2.11 -1.04
CA GLY A 133 -11.76 1.76 0.36
C GLY A 133 -10.44 1.38 1.00
N PHE A 134 -10.33 1.70 2.28
CA PHE A 134 -9.31 1.20 3.19
C PHE A 134 -10.03 0.31 4.22
N PRO A 135 -10.31 -0.97 3.89
CA PRO A 135 -11.00 -1.86 4.80
C PRO A 135 -10.27 -1.93 6.13
N TYR A 136 -11.04 -2.04 7.22
CA TYR A 136 -10.46 -2.06 8.54
C TYR A 136 -9.51 -3.28 8.69
N PRO A 137 -8.25 -3.11 9.13
CA PRO A 137 -7.25 -4.20 9.16
C PRO A 137 -7.54 -5.40 10.08
N ARG A 138 -8.72 -5.45 10.75
CA ARG A 138 -9.11 -6.61 11.58
C ARG A 138 -9.26 -7.86 10.73
N GLU A 139 -9.97 -7.76 9.61
CA GLU A 139 -10.44 -8.91 8.83
C GLU A 139 -9.57 -9.20 7.60
N LEU A 140 -8.97 -8.17 6.98
CA LEU A 140 -8.31 -8.31 5.66
C LEU A 140 -6.81 -7.95 5.67
N GLY A 141 -6.25 -7.57 6.82
CA GLY A 141 -4.87 -7.10 6.94
C GLY A 141 -4.63 -5.74 6.27
N ASN A 142 -3.40 -5.49 5.80
CA ASN A 142 -3.06 -4.30 5.04
C ASN A 142 -3.60 -4.41 3.60
N CYS A 143 -4.79 -3.89 3.33
CA CYS A 143 -5.47 -4.03 2.05
C CYS A 143 -6.09 -2.69 1.62
N ILE A 144 -6.05 -2.42 0.32
CA ILE A 144 -6.67 -1.25 -0.31
C ILE A 144 -7.49 -1.74 -1.48
N VAL A 145 -8.77 -1.38 -1.51
CA VAL A 145 -9.74 -1.88 -2.49
C VAL A 145 -10.15 -0.75 -3.41
N PHE A 146 -9.99 -0.96 -4.70
CA PHE A 146 -10.38 -0.03 -5.76
C PHE A 146 -11.51 -0.67 -6.57
N GLN A 147 -12.64 0.04 -6.70
CA GLN A 147 -13.84 -0.49 -7.34
C GLN A 147 -14.24 0.33 -8.55
N ASP A 148 -14.66 -0.39 -9.59
CA ASP A 148 -15.26 0.16 -10.81
C ASP A 148 -14.32 1.18 -11.48
N LEU A 149 -13.30 0.67 -12.18
CA LEU A 149 -12.35 1.48 -12.95
C LEU A 149 -13.07 2.33 -14.01
N GLN A 150 -12.95 3.65 -13.94
CA GLN A 150 -13.59 4.59 -14.86
C GLN A 150 -12.70 4.93 -16.07
N SER A 151 -11.38 5.00 -15.87
CA SER A 151 -10.38 5.32 -16.89
C SER A 151 -9.25 4.30 -16.86
N THR A 152 -8.85 3.78 -18.02
CA THR A 152 -7.72 2.85 -18.16
C THR A 152 -6.42 3.58 -18.52
N ASP A 153 -6.44 4.90 -18.57
CA ASP A 153 -5.26 5.68 -18.90
C ASP A 153 -4.34 5.83 -17.67
N PHE A 154 -3.38 4.91 -17.61
CA PHE A 154 -2.27 4.95 -16.66
C PHE A 154 -0.95 5.31 -17.34
N SER A 155 -0.95 5.77 -18.60
CA SER A 155 0.26 5.94 -19.41
C SER A 155 1.32 6.80 -18.72
N ASP A 156 0.97 8.04 -18.34
CA ASP A 156 1.85 8.97 -17.63
C ASP A 156 2.40 8.37 -16.32
N LEU A 157 1.55 7.63 -15.58
CA LEU A 157 1.96 6.99 -14.34
C LEU A 157 2.95 5.85 -14.61
N LEU A 158 2.65 4.99 -15.58
CA LEU A 158 3.48 3.86 -15.97
C LEU A 158 4.86 4.33 -16.47
N ASP A 159 4.92 5.42 -17.22
CA ASP A 159 6.18 6.00 -17.69
C ASP A 159 7.06 6.42 -16.52
N VAL A 160 6.50 7.12 -15.54
CA VAL A 160 7.23 7.52 -14.31
C VAL A 160 7.65 6.32 -13.46
N LEU A 161 6.77 5.31 -13.34
CA LEU A 161 7.03 4.12 -12.52
C LEU A 161 8.08 3.18 -13.13
N LYS A 162 8.20 3.16 -14.47
CA LYS A 162 9.19 2.34 -15.19
C LYS A 162 10.51 3.05 -15.42
N GLU A 163 10.56 4.37 -15.24
CA GLU A 163 11.77 5.16 -15.37
C GLU A 163 12.80 4.74 -14.29
N ASP A 164 13.85 4.06 -14.73
CA ASP A 164 15.01 3.75 -13.91
C ASP A 164 16.01 4.92 -13.97
N VAL A 165 16.23 5.56 -12.83
CA VAL A 165 17.24 6.61 -12.68
C VAL A 165 18.28 6.11 -11.70
N GLN A 166 19.46 5.79 -12.23
CA GLN A 166 20.54 5.17 -11.47
C GLN A 166 20.79 5.89 -10.13
N ASN A 167 20.86 5.08 -9.06
CA ASN A 167 21.16 5.53 -7.70
C ASN A 167 20.15 6.51 -7.07
N LEU A 168 18.95 6.65 -7.64
CA LEU A 168 17.89 7.48 -7.07
C LEU A 168 16.60 6.69 -6.83
N ALA A 169 16.09 6.77 -5.59
CA ALA A 169 14.77 6.26 -5.24
C ALA A 169 13.68 7.28 -5.57
N LEU A 170 12.49 6.77 -5.90
CA LEU A 170 11.31 7.58 -6.12
C LEU A 170 10.66 7.92 -4.77
N ILE A 171 10.76 9.18 -4.35
CA ILE A 171 10.38 9.64 -3.01
C ILE A 171 8.95 10.17 -2.97
N SER A 172 8.46 10.75 -4.07
CA SER A 172 7.09 11.20 -4.19
C SER A 172 6.59 11.26 -5.63
N LEU A 173 5.29 11.02 -5.79
CA LEU A 173 4.50 11.16 -7.02
C LEU A 173 3.52 12.35 -6.99
N VAL A 174 3.37 12.97 -5.82
CA VAL A 174 2.44 14.08 -5.59
C VAL A 174 3.04 15.07 -4.60
N ASP A 175 2.71 16.36 -4.72
CA ASP A 175 3.02 17.29 -3.64
C ASP A 175 2.18 16.92 -2.40
N ILE A 176 2.75 17.05 -1.21
CA ILE A 176 2.04 16.71 0.03
C ILE A 176 0.82 17.60 0.24
N THR A 177 0.86 18.84 -0.24
CA THR A 177 -0.26 19.79 -0.19
C THR A 177 -1.41 19.39 -1.11
N ALA A 178 -1.15 18.56 -2.12
CA ALA A 178 -2.18 18.03 -3.01
C ALA A 178 -2.93 16.84 -2.38
N LEU A 179 -2.38 16.22 -1.33
CA LEU A 179 -3.03 15.19 -0.55
C LEU A 179 -4.01 15.88 0.41
N GLY A 180 -5.28 16.01 0.01
CA GLY A 180 -6.29 16.69 0.81
C GLY A 180 -6.45 16.10 2.23
N ASP A 181 -6.90 16.93 3.17
CA ASP A 181 -6.93 16.60 4.60
C ASP A 181 -7.70 15.31 4.94
N GLU A 182 -8.83 15.07 4.29
CA GLU A 182 -9.66 13.89 4.53
C GLU A 182 -8.93 12.59 4.12
N TYR A 183 -8.22 12.63 2.99
CA TYR A 183 -7.40 11.51 2.54
C TYR A 183 -6.24 11.26 3.50
N LEU A 184 -5.54 12.31 3.93
CA LEU A 184 -4.45 12.21 4.92
C LEU A 184 -4.94 11.64 6.25
N LYS A 185 -6.11 12.09 6.75
CA LYS A 185 -6.72 11.55 7.98
C LYS A 185 -7.05 10.07 7.84
N THR A 186 -7.62 9.67 6.70
CA THR A 186 -7.98 8.27 6.41
C THR A 186 -6.75 7.38 6.41
N VAL A 187 -5.71 7.76 5.67
CA VAL A 187 -4.44 7.02 5.61
C VAL A 187 -3.77 6.95 6.99
N THR A 188 -3.80 8.06 7.74
CA THR A 188 -3.19 8.11 9.08
C THR A 188 -3.91 7.17 10.04
N LEU A 189 -5.24 7.16 10.05
CA LEU A 189 -6.03 6.24 10.87
C LEU A 189 -5.76 4.78 10.48
N PHE A 190 -5.74 4.49 9.18
CA PHE A 190 -5.44 3.15 8.66
C PHE A 190 -4.07 2.65 9.14
N ASN A 191 -3.02 3.47 8.99
CA ASN A 191 -1.66 3.13 9.45
C ASN A 191 -1.59 2.95 10.97
N GLN A 192 -2.27 3.78 11.75
CA GLN A 192 -2.28 3.65 13.21
C GLN A 192 -2.84 2.31 13.67
N VAL A 193 -3.99 1.91 13.10
CA VAL A 193 -4.62 0.62 13.42
C VAL A 193 -3.70 -0.53 13.02
N LEU A 194 -3.11 -0.43 11.83
CA LEU A 194 -2.22 -1.46 11.30
C LEU A 194 -0.98 -1.65 12.17
N LEU A 195 -0.22 -0.58 12.40
CA LEU A 195 1.02 -0.63 13.18
C LEU A 195 0.77 -1.11 14.60
N ARG A 196 -0.30 -0.64 15.27
CA ARG A 196 -0.66 -1.12 16.62
C ARG A 196 -0.95 -2.61 16.64
N LYS A 197 -1.79 -3.10 15.71
CA LYS A 197 -2.14 -4.53 15.63
C LYS A 197 -0.88 -5.36 15.38
N THR A 198 -0.07 -4.97 14.40
CA THR A 198 1.15 -5.71 14.06
C THR A 198 2.15 -5.71 15.21
N SER A 199 2.41 -4.57 15.87
CA SER A 199 3.30 -4.51 17.02
C SER A 199 2.81 -5.36 18.19
N LEU A 200 1.51 -5.38 18.48
CA LEU A 200 0.93 -6.22 19.53
C LEU A 200 1.14 -7.70 19.26
N VAL A 201 0.96 -8.13 18.02
CA VAL A 201 1.14 -9.55 17.67
C VAL A 201 2.61 -9.93 17.66
N MET A 202 3.49 -9.09 17.13
CA MET A 202 4.94 -9.29 17.22
C MET A 202 5.39 -9.44 18.68
N ALA A 203 4.89 -8.58 19.58
CA ALA A 203 5.22 -8.62 21.00
C ALA A 203 4.62 -9.82 21.74
N HIS A 204 3.47 -10.36 21.31
CA HIS A 204 2.90 -11.58 21.88
C HIS A 204 3.74 -12.83 21.55
N ASN A 205 4.51 -12.78 20.47
CA ASN A 205 5.38 -13.88 20.03
C ASN A 205 6.83 -13.76 20.58
N LEU A 206 7.09 -12.81 21.49
CA LEU A 206 8.32 -12.72 22.30
C LEU A 206 8.24 -13.66 23.51
#